data_AF-A0A1B9IGP3-F1
#
_entry.id   AF-A0A1B9IGP3-F1
#
_cell.length_a   1.000
_cell.length_b   1.000
_cell.length_c   1.000
_cell.angle_alpha   90.00
_cell.angle_beta   90.00
_cell.angle_gamma   90.00
#
_symmetry.space_group_name_H-M   'P 1'
#
loop_
_entity.id
_entity.type
_entity.pdbx_description
1 polymer ?
#
loop_
_entity_poly.entity_id
_entity_poly.type
_entity_poly.pdbx_seq_one_letter_code
_entity_poly.pdbx_strand_id
1 'polypeptide(L)'
;MRKGPGLSALSRQSAYSNSYSTLSTSISTQQIASLTESLESFKSTLIEFSLKHKKDIKDDPAFRFQFQKMCSTLGIDPLVGSTSAKGSGSGGLWGMLGISEFEYELAVQLVDICVSTREKNGGLIRVDELIRKIERLRHGGKTMEGEGGITEQDIIRAIKILEPLKSGYKLHTISSDRYVRSIPNELNTDQSILLSLAATTGGRLNLREIEVQTGWNDDRIDLGLRDCVMEQGLGWVDEQCSTEGGRGEEIRGDVWIIAVTGFDE
;
A
#
# COMPACT_ATOMS: atom_id res chain seq x y z
N MET A 1 -24.25 51.10 50.85
CA MET A 1 -25.00 50.38 49.78
C MET A 1 -24.26 50.59 48.45
N ARG A 2 -23.56 49.57 47.93
CA ARG A 2 -22.90 49.65 46.61
C ARG A 2 -24.00 49.71 45.54
N LYS A 3 -24.04 50.79 44.75
CA LYS A 3 -24.93 50.88 43.59
C LYS A 3 -24.60 49.73 42.64
N GLY A 4 -25.58 48.86 42.38
CA GLY A 4 -25.44 47.72 41.46
C GLY A 4 -25.15 48.19 40.02
N PRO A 5 -24.56 47.33 39.18
CA PRO A 5 -24.21 47.68 37.81
C PRO A 5 -25.48 48.03 37.01
N GLY A 6 -25.54 49.25 36.48
CA GLY A 6 -26.64 49.75 35.67
C GLY A 6 -26.57 49.29 34.21
N LEU A 7 -27.67 49.45 33.47
CA LEU A 7 -27.84 49.08 32.05
C LEU A 7 -26.71 49.58 31.13
N SER A 8 -26.09 50.72 31.46
CA SER A 8 -24.93 51.28 30.75
C SER A 8 -23.68 50.40 30.83
N ALA A 9 -23.48 49.66 31.93
CA ALA A 9 -22.37 48.71 32.06
C ALA A 9 -22.57 47.48 31.15
N LEU A 10 -23.82 47.05 30.97
CA LEU A 10 -24.18 45.92 30.10
C LEU A 10 -24.00 46.27 28.62
N SER A 11 -24.39 47.49 28.21
CA SER A 11 -24.13 48.03 26.87
C SER A 11 -22.63 48.19 26.59
N ARG A 12 -21.85 48.59 27.59
CA ARG A 12 -20.39 48.67 27.47
C ARG A 12 -19.76 47.28 27.33
N GLN A 13 -20.23 46.31 28.11
CA GLN A 13 -19.81 44.92 28.04
C GLN A 13 -20.07 44.32 26.65
N SER A 14 -21.27 44.54 26.09
CA SER A 14 -21.60 44.06 24.74
C SER A 14 -20.77 44.75 23.66
N ALA A 15 -20.56 46.06 23.76
CA ALA A 15 -19.70 46.81 22.84
C ALA A 15 -18.25 46.31 22.87
N TYR A 16 -17.68 46.08 24.06
CA TYR A 16 -16.33 45.52 24.20
C TYR A 16 -16.24 44.10 23.67
N SER A 17 -17.23 43.25 23.96
CA SER A 17 -17.29 41.88 23.42
C SER A 17 -17.27 41.88 21.89
N ASN A 18 -18.03 42.78 21.25
CA ASN A 18 -18.07 42.91 19.79
C ASN A 18 -16.76 43.46 19.21
N SER A 19 -16.10 44.40 19.90
CA SER A 19 -14.80 44.90 19.45
C SER A 19 -13.71 43.83 19.57
N TYR A 20 -13.71 43.04 20.65
CA TYR A 20 -12.76 41.94 20.84
C TYR A 20 -12.99 40.81 19.82
N SER A 21 -14.24 40.46 19.51
CA SER A 21 -14.54 39.44 18.49
C SER A 21 -14.12 39.90 17.09
N THR A 22 -14.34 41.17 16.75
CA THR A 22 -13.92 41.76 15.47
C THR A 22 -12.40 41.78 15.35
N LEU A 23 -11.70 42.22 16.40
CA LEU A 23 -10.24 42.22 16.45
C LEU A 23 -9.66 40.80 16.34
N SER A 24 -10.22 39.84 17.08
CA SER A 24 -9.81 38.43 17.04
C SER A 24 -9.99 37.83 15.64
N THR A 25 -11.12 38.14 14.99
CA THR A 25 -11.40 37.70 13.61
C THR A 25 -10.41 38.33 12.64
N SER A 26 -10.15 39.63 12.75
CA SER A 26 -9.18 40.35 11.92
C SER A 26 -7.76 39.75 12.04
N ILE A 27 -7.29 39.53 13.27
CA ILE A 27 -5.98 38.90 13.53
C ILE A 27 -5.93 37.50 12.92
N SER A 28 -6.98 36.69 13.12
CA SER A 28 -7.06 35.34 12.56
C SER A 28 -7.01 35.36 11.03
N THR A 29 -7.74 36.29 10.39
CA THR A 29 -7.74 36.42 8.92
C THR A 29 -6.37 36.87 8.39
N GLN A 30 -5.67 37.76 9.07
CA GLN A 30 -4.31 38.18 8.70
C GLN A 30 -3.31 37.03 8.83
N GLN A 31 -3.42 36.23 9.91
CA GLN A 31 -2.57 35.05 10.10
C GLN A 31 -2.82 34.00 9.00
N ILE A 32 -4.09 33.73 8.69
CA ILE A 32 -4.44 32.80 7.60
C ILE A 32 -3.89 33.30 6.27
N ALA A 33 -4.07 34.59 5.94
CA ALA A 33 -3.56 35.18 4.71
C ALA A 33 -2.03 35.06 4.58
N SER A 34 -1.31 35.38 5.65
CA SER A 34 0.16 35.25 5.69
C SER A 34 0.63 33.79 5.57
N LEU A 35 -0.07 32.85 6.20
CA LEU A 35 0.21 31.42 6.06
C LEU A 35 -0.07 30.93 4.64
N THR A 36 -1.16 31.37 4.01
CA THR A 36 -1.46 30.98 2.63
C THR A 36 -0.42 31.49 1.63
N GLU A 37 0.06 32.72 1.79
CA GLU A 37 1.12 33.28 0.95
C GLU A 37 2.44 32.51 1.13
N SER A 38 2.77 32.17 2.39
CA SER A 38 3.96 31.38 2.71
C SER A 38 3.89 29.97 2.10
N LEU A 39 2.72 29.33 2.15
CA LEU A 39 2.49 28.01 1.54
C LEU A 39 2.57 28.07 0.01
N GLU A 40 2.06 29.13 -0.62
CA GLU A 40 2.12 29.30 -2.07
C GLU A 40 3.56 29.54 -2.55
N SER A 41 4.30 30.41 -1.86
CA SER A 41 5.73 30.62 -2.10
C SER A 41 6.52 29.31 -1.95
N PHE A 42 6.29 28.58 -0.85
CA PHE A 42 6.94 27.30 -0.61
C PHE A 42 6.61 26.25 -1.67
N LYS A 43 5.34 26.16 -2.08
CA LYS A 43 4.90 25.28 -3.17
C LYS A 43 5.64 25.59 -4.47
N SER A 44 5.76 26.87 -4.82
CA SER A 44 6.52 27.31 -6.00
C SER A 44 7.97 26.84 -5.96
N THR A 45 8.65 27.06 -4.82
CA THR A 45 10.03 26.61 -4.62
C THR A 45 10.15 25.09 -4.67
N LEU A 46 9.17 24.35 -4.15
CA LEU A 46 9.19 22.89 -4.18
C LEU A 46 9.02 22.34 -5.61
N ILE A 47 8.20 22.97 -6.45
CA ILE A 47 8.10 22.63 -7.88
C ILE A 47 9.44 22.87 -8.57
N GLU A 48 10.05 24.04 -8.36
CA GLU A 48 11.32 24.40 -8.99
C GLU A 48 12.43 23.42 -8.58
N PHE A 49 12.49 23.09 -7.29
CA PHE A 49 13.38 22.07 -6.75
C PHE A 49 13.15 20.72 -7.44
N SER A 50 11.90 20.32 -7.61
CA SER A 50 11.52 19.05 -8.25
C SER A 50 11.93 18.98 -9.72
N LEU A 51 11.77 20.09 -10.46
CA LEU A 51 12.22 20.18 -11.86
C LEU A 51 13.73 20.06 -11.97
N LYS A 52 14.45 20.75 -11.09
CA LYS A 52 15.92 20.77 -11.09
C LYS A 52 16.52 19.40 -10.74
N HIS A 53 15.91 18.71 -9.79
CA HIS A 53 16.40 17.44 -9.25
C HIS A 53 15.60 16.22 -9.75
N LYS A 54 14.88 16.35 -10.88
CA LYS A 54 14.01 15.28 -11.41
C LYS A 54 14.75 13.95 -11.61
N LYS A 55 15.98 13.98 -12.14
CA LYS A 55 16.79 12.76 -12.32
C LYS A 55 17.18 12.17 -10.97
N ASP A 56 17.69 12.99 -10.07
CA ASP A 56 18.08 12.55 -8.73
C ASP A 56 16.92 11.91 -7.97
N ILE A 57 15.70 12.48 -8.04
CA ILE A 57 14.48 11.90 -7.44
C ILE A 57 14.13 10.53 -8.07
N LYS A 58 14.41 10.37 -9.36
CA LYS A 58 14.15 9.12 -10.08
C LYS A 58 15.22 8.07 -9.79
N ASP A 59 16.48 8.45 -9.67
CA ASP A 59 17.58 7.49 -9.65
C ASP A 59 17.99 7.10 -8.22
N ASP A 60 17.82 7.99 -7.24
CA ASP A 60 18.12 7.73 -5.81
C ASP A 60 16.84 7.41 -5.02
N PRO A 61 16.66 6.15 -4.56
CA PRO A 61 15.47 5.75 -3.81
C PRO A 61 15.38 6.39 -2.41
N ALA A 62 16.51 6.67 -1.76
CA ALA A 62 16.53 7.28 -0.44
C ALA A 62 16.12 8.76 -0.53
N PHE A 63 16.64 9.47 -1.52
CA PHE A 63 16.24 10.85 -1.79
C PHE A 63 14.77 10.94 -2.21
N ARG A 64 14.31 10.02 -3.07
CA ARG A 64 12.90 9.89 -3.46
C ARG A 64 11.98 9.78 -2.25
N PHE A 65 12.29 8.87 -1.33
CA PHE A 65 11.52 8.65 -0.11
C PHE A 65 11.46 9.90 0.78
N GLN A 66 12.59 10.57 0.99
CA GLN A 66 12.64 11.80 1.80
C GLN A 66 11.83 12.93 1.17
N PHE A 67 11.93 13.11 -0.13
CA PHE A 67 11.16 14.10 -0.88
C PHE A 67 9.65 13.85 -0.73
N GLN A 68 9.20 12.60 -0.85
CA GLN A 68 7.78 12.26 -0.66
C GLN A 68 7.31 12.37 0.78
N LYS A 69 8.18 12.04 1.74
CA LYS A 69 7.89 12.27 3.16
C LYS A 69 7.66 13.76 3.42
N MET A 70 8.47 14.64 2.84
CA MET A 70 8.26 16.09 2.93
C MET A 70 6.90 16.48 2.33
N CYS A 71 6.59 16.04 1.11
CA CYS A 71 5.30 16.34 0.46
C CYS A 71 4.11 15.89 1.32
N SER A 72 4.13 14.66 1.82
CA SER A 72 3.05 14.11 2.66
C SER A 72 2.88 14.82 4.00
N THR A 73 3.96 15.26 4.66
CA THR A 73 3.85 16.04 5.92
C THR A 73 3.13 17.37 5.74
N LEU A 74 3.16 17.91 4.52
CA LEU A 74 2.51 19.16 4.17
C LEU A 74 1.08 18.95 3.60
N GLY A 75 0.61 17.70 3.55
CA GLY A 75 -0.65 17.36 2.90
C GLY A 75 -0.62 17.55 1.39
N ILE A 76 0.58 17.64 0.80
CA ILE A 76 0.77 17.72 -0.64
C ILE A 76 0.97 16.29 -1.14
N ASP A 77 -0.02 15.74 -1.83
CA ASP A 77 0.13 14.42 -2.44
C ASP A 77 0.76 14.55 -3.83
N PRO A 78 2.01 14.08 -4.04
CA PRO A 78 2.64 14.10 -5.36
C PRO A 78 1.94 13.17 -6.36
N LEU A 79 1.18 12.17 -5.87
CA LEU A 79 0.42 11.21 -6.68
C LEU A 79 -0.88 11.81 -7.22
N VAL A 80 -1.48 12.75 -6.47
CA VAL A 80 -2.71 13.47 -6.88
C VAL A 80 -2.32 14.63 -7.81
N GLY A 81 -1.52 14.31 -8.83
CA GLY A 81 -1.39 15.14 -10.03
C GLY A 81 -2.65 15.10 -10.90
N SER A 82 -3.65 14.29 -10.55
CA SER A 82 -4.91 14.19 -11.26
C SER A 82 -6.06 13.92 -10.28
N THR A 83 -7.25 14.37 -10.65
CA THR A 83 -8.58 13.94 -10.16
C THR A 83 -9.30 14.68 -9.02
N SER A 84 -8.71 15.66 -8.33
CA SER A 84 -9.48 16.47 -7.35
C SER A 84 -9.47 17.97 -7.65
N ALA A 85 -9.95 18.33 -8.85
CA ALA A 85 -10.52 19.65 -9.09
C ALA A 85 -11.63 19.54 -10.14
N LYS A 86 -12.84 19.23 -9.68
CA LYS A 86 -14.04 19.71 -10.39
C LYS A 86 -13.98 21.23 -10.36
N GLY A 87 -13.49 21.83 -11.45
CA GLY A 87 -13.57 23.26 -11.71
C GLY A 87 -12.32 24.05 -11.32
N SER A 88 -11.27 23.97 -12.13
CA SER A 88 -10.39 25.08 -12.52
C SER A 88 -9.20 24.51 -13.29
N GLY A 89 -8.89 25.07 -14.47
CA GLY A 89 -7.96 24.53 -15.46
C GLY A 89 -6.47 24.56 -15.07
N SER A 90 -6.10 23.92 -13.96
CA SER A 90 -4.72 23.61 -13.61
C SER A 90 -4.59 22.09 -13.54
N GLY A 91 -4.13 21.49 -14.64
CA GLY A 91 -3.63 20.10 -14.59
C GLY A 91 -2.63 19.99 -13.44
N GLY A 92 -2.78 18.97 -12.61
CA GLY A 92 -2.12 18.90 -11.32
C GLY A 92 -0.62 19.14 -11.45
N LEU A 93 -0.17 20.18 -10.77
CA LEU A 93 1.19 20.66 -10.63
C LEU A 93 2.27 19.56 -10.64
N TRP A 94 1.97 18.42 -9.99
CA TRP A 94 2.86 17.28 -9.81
C TRP A 94 2.85 16.29 -10.99
N GLY A 95 1.73 16.16 -11.69
CA GLY A 95 1.63 15.37 -12.92
C GLY A 95 2.49 15.97 -14.05
N MET A 96 2.65 17.30 -14.07
CA MET A 96 3.51 18.00 -15.03
C MET A 96 5.02 17.84 -14.73
N LEU A 97 5.38 17.45 -13.50
CA LEU A 97 6.77 17.21 -13.09
C LEU A 97 7.29 15.82 -13.52
N GLY A 98 6.41 14.92 -13.98
CA GLY A 98 6.77 13.55 -14.35
C GLY A 98 7.24 12.69 -13.18
N ILE A 99 7.03 13.13 -11.94
CA ILE A 99 7.23 12.31 -10.74
C ILE A 99 6.19 11.19 -10.72
N SER A 100 4.97 11.48 -11.20
CA SER A 100 3.93 10.48 -11.38
C SER A 100 4.24 9.49 -12.51
N GLU A 101 5.06 9.86 -13.50
CA GLU A 101 5.37 8.99 -14.65
C GLU A 101 6.09 7.70 -14.20
N PHE A 102 7.07 7.82 -13.30
CA PHE A 102 7.75 6.66 -12.71
C PHE A 102 6.78 5.78 -11.93
N GLU A 103 5.89 6.37 -11.13
CA GLU A 103 4.97 5.62 -10.28
C GLU A 103 3.88 4.92 -11.11
N TYR A 104 3.40 5.56 -12.19
CA TYR A 104 2.52 4.93 -13.17
C TYR A 104 3.23 3.79 -13.93
N GLU A 105 4.48 4.00 -14.35
CA GLU A 105 5.30 2.96 -14.99
C GLU A 105 5.47 1.75 -14.06
N LEU A 106 5.78 2.00 -12.79
CA LEU A 106 5.90 0.97 -11.77
C LEU A 106 4.57 0.25 -11.52
N ALA A 107 3.45 0.97 -11.48
CA ALA A 107 2.13 0.38 -11.33
C ALA A 107 1.77 -0.56 -12.49
N VAL A 108 2.12 -0.20 -13.73
CA VAL A 108 1.93 -1.07 -14.89
C VAL A 108 2.80 -2.32 -14.81
N GLN A 109 4.07 -2.20 -14.42
CA GLN A 109 4.97 -3.34 -14.23
C GLN A 109 4.50 -4.28 -13.12
N LEU A 110 3.96 -3.72 -12.02
CA LEU A 110 3.35 -4.50 -10.94
C LEU A 110 2.18 -5.33 -11.48
N VAL A 111 1.29 -4.71 -12.26
CA VAL A 111 0.14 -5.41 -12.87
C VAL A 111 0.63 -6.54 -13.79
N ASP A 112 1.63 -6.28 -14.63
CA ASP A 112 2.17 -7.28 -15.57
C ASP A 112 2.72 -8.53 -14.84
N ILE A 113 3.50 -8.32 -13.77
CA ILE A 113 4.00 -9.43 -12.95
C ILE A 113 2.87 -10.16 -12.24
N CYS A 114 1.93 -9.42 -11.64
CA CYS A 114 0.82 -10.00 -10.93
C CYS A 114 -0.10 -10.82 -11.85
N VAL A 115 -0.23 -10.46 -13.12
CA VAL A 115 -0.98 -11.21 -14.12
C VAL A 115 -0.19 -12.43 -14.61
N SER A 116 1.09 -12.26 -14.95
CA SER A 116 1.94 -13.35 -15.47
C SER A 116 2.25 -14.43 -14.44
N THR A 117 2.30 -14.09 -13.16
CA THR A 117 2.55 -15.06 -12.06
C THR A 117 1.29 -15.67 -11.48
N ARG A 118 0.10 -15.16 -11.84
CA ARG A 118 -1.18 -15.55 -11.25
C ARG A 118 -1.46 -17.05 -11.32
N GLU A 119 -1.13 -17.68 -12.45
CA GLU A 119 -1.36 -19.12 -12.65
C GLU A 119 -0.46 -19.98 -11.75
N LYS A 120 0.70 -19.45 -11.34
CA LYS A 120 1.65 -20.17 -10.47
C LYS A 120 1.32 -19.97 -8.98
N ASN A 121 1.01 -18.74 -8.57
CA ASN A 121 0.93 -18.35 -7.15
C ASN A 121 -0.49 -18.03 -6.64
N GLY A 122 -1.52 -18.20 -7.46
CA GLY A 122 -2.91 -17.90 -7.07
C GLY A 122 -3.17 -16.41 -6.86
N GLY A 123 -2.33 -15.53 -7.41
CA GLY A 123 -2.46 -14.07 -7.28
C GLY A 123 -2.04 -13.52 -5.93
N LEU A 124 -1.17 -14.23 -5.20
CA LEU A 124 -0.50 -13.76 -3.99
C LEU A 124 1.02 -13.80 -4.20
N ILE A 125 1.70 -12.67 -4.02
CA ILE A 125 3.15 -12.54 -4.22
C ILE A 125 3.78 -11.76 -3.07
N ARG A 126 4.95 -12.20 -2.57
CA ARG A 126 5.70 -11.43 -1.57
C ARG A 126 6.22 -10.12 -2.17
N VAL A 127 6.21 -9.05 -1.38
CA VAL A 127 6.72 -7.73 -1.82
C VAL A 127 8.18 -7.83 -2.25
N ASP A 128 9.01 -8.56 -1.52
CA ASP A 128 10.44 -8.72 -1.87
C ASP A 128 10.63 -9.48 -3.18
N GLU A 129 9.82 -10.51 -3.43
CA GLU A 129 9.85 -11.25 -4.68
C GLU A 129 9.35 -10.40 -5.85
N LEU A 130 8.30 -9.62 -5.63
CA LEU A 130 7.78 -8.66 -6.60
C LEU A 130 8.86 -7.64 -6.98
N ILE A 131 9.55 -7.05 -6.00
CA ILE A 131 10.66 -6.12 -6.23
C ILE A 131 11.74 -6.78 -7.09
N ARG A 132 12.20 -7.98 -6.71
CA ARG A 132 13.19 -8.74 -7.50
C ARG A 132 12.73 -8.99 -8.93
N LYS A 133 11.47 -9.35 -9.15
CA LYS A 133 10.93 -9.58 -10.51
C LYS A 133 10.84 -8.28 -11.31
N ILE A 134 10.43 -7.15 -10.70
CA ILE A 134 10.40 -5.85 -11.40
C ILE A 134 11.81 -5.42 -11.78
N GLU A 135 12.78 -5.59 -10.87
CA GLU A 135 14.18 -5.28 -11.16
C GLU A 135 14.73 -6.14 -12.30
N ARG A 136 14.42 -7.44 -12.32
CA ARG A 136 14.77 -8.32 -13.45
C ARG A 136 14.14 -7.85 -14.77
N LEU A 137 12.88 -7.41 -14.76
CA LEU A 137 12.20 -6.87 -15.95
C LEU A 137 12.84 -5.58 -16.46
N ARG A 138 13.14 -4.63 -15.57
CA ARG A 138 13.73 -3.32 -15.94
C ARG A 138 15.16 -3.45 -16.49
N HIS A 139 15.95 -4.37 -15.95
CA HIS A 139 17.37 -4.52 -16.28
C HIS A 139 17.66 -5.66 -17.26
N GLY A 140 16.62 -6.27 -17.87
CA GLY A 140 16.79 -7.34 -18.85
C GLY A 140 17.55 -8.56 -18.31
N GLY A 141 17.33 -8.91 -17.04
CA GLY A 141 17.96 -10.05 -16.38
C GLY A 141 19.36 -9.81 -15.81
N LYS A 142 19.89 -8.58 -15.85
CA LYS A 142 21.13 -8.22 -15.14
C LYS A 142 20.79 -7.66 -13.76
N THR A 143 21.28 -8.29 -12.70
CA THR A 143 21.28 -7.69 -11.35
C THR A 143 22.28 -6.53 -11.35
N MET A 144 21.78 -5.29 -11.43
CA MET A 144 22.58 -4.10 -11.11
C MET A 144 22.33 -3.74 -9.65
N GLU A 145 23.34 -3.97 -8.81
CA GLU A 145 23.39 -3.38 -7.48
C GLU A 145 23.77 -1.90 -7.64
N GLY A 146 22.80 -0.98 -7.52
CA GLY A 146 23.12 0.41 -7.16
C GLY A 146 22.47 1.57 -7.92
N GLU A 147 21.71 1.37 -9.00
CA GLU A 147 21.08 2.50 -9.71
C GLU A 147 19.56 2.28 -9.87
N GLY A 148 18.73 3.14 -9.24
CA GLY A 148 17.28 3.13 -9.44
C GLY A 148 16.48 2.06 -8.68
N GLY A 149 17.04 1.47 -7.62
CA GLY A 149 16.43 0.39 -6.84
C GLY A 149 14.99 0.68 -6.39
N ILE A 150 14.13 -0.34 -6.47
CA ILE A 150 12.72 -0.18 -6.12
C ILE A 150 12.56 -0.49 -4.63
N THR A 151 11.98 0.44 -3.89
CA THR A 151 11.70 0.25 -2.47
C THR A 151 10.30 -0.30 -2.26
N GLU A 152 10.06 -0.94 -1.12
CA GLU A 152 8.71 -1.33 -0.71
C GLU A 152 7.73 -0.14 -0.68
N GLN A 153 8.21 1.06 -0.32
CA GLN A 153 7.38 2.27 -0.31
C GLN A 153 6.93 2.67 -1.72
N ASP A 154 7.73 2.38 -2.75
CA ASP A 154 7.32 2.56 -4.15
C ASP A 154 6.19 1.60 -4.52
N ILE A 155 6.25 0.33 -4.07
CA ILE A 155 5.20 -0.68 -4.30
C ILE A 155 3.88 -0.27 -3.62
N ILE A 156 3.93 0.15 -2.36
CA ILE A 156 2.73 0.58 -1.62
C ILE A 156 2.02 1.74 -2.36
N ARG A 157 2.77 2.64 -2.98
CA ARG A 157 2.21 3.76 -3.73
C ARG A 157 1.69 3.34 -5.10
N ALA A 158 2.39 2.45 -5.80
CA ALA A 158 1.87 1.83 -7.00
C ALA A 158 0.50 1.18 -6.75
N ILE A 159 0.32 0.49 -5.62
CA ILE A 159 -0.98 -0.08 -5.22
C ILE A 159 -2.03 1.01 -4.99
N LYS A 160 -1.69 2.13 -4.33
CA LYS A 160 -2.61 3.27 -4.15
C LYS A 160 -3.04 3.89 -5.48
N ILE A 161 -2.14 3.94 -6.47
CA ILE A 161 -2.49 4.41 -7.83
C ILE A 161 -3.51 3.48 -8.50
N LEU A 162 -3.43 2.17 -8.22
CA LEU A 162 -4.32 1.17 -8.79
C LEU A 162 -5.68 1.09 -8.06
N GLU A 163 -5.79 1.61 -6.84
CA GLU A 163 -7.01 1.57 -6.02
C GLU A 163 -8.27 2.11 -6.73
N PRO A 164 -8.23 3.25 -7.46
CA PRO A 164 -9.39 3.76 -8.20
C PRO A 164 -9.92 2.82 -9.29
N LEU A 165 -9.07 1.92 -9.81
CA LEU A 165 -9.47 0.94 -10.82
C LEU A 165 -10.31 -0.20 -10.23
N LYS A 166 -10.37 -0.32 -8.89
CA LYS A 166 -11.07 -1.39 -8.17
C LYS A 166 -10.67 -2.80 -8.65
N SER A 167 -9.43 -2.96 -9.07
CA SER A 167 -8.88 -4.18 -9.66
C SER A 167 -8.47 -5.24 -8.64
N GLY A 168 -8.69 -5.00 -7.35
CA GLY A 168 -8.46 -5.99 -6.28
C GLY A 168 -7.04 -6.01 -5.72
N TYR A 169 -6.16 -5.09 -6.13
CA TYR A 169 -4.82 -4.97 -5.56
C TYR A 169 -4.89 -4.51 -4.11
N LYS A 170 -4.49 -5.39 -3.20
CA LYS A 170 -4.43 -5.11 -1.76
C LYS A 170 -3.13 -5.62 -1.17
N LEU A 171 -2.64 -4.90 -0.17
CA LEU A 171 -1.49 -5.32 0.61
C LEU A 171 -1.98 -6.10 1.83
N HIS A 172 -1.48 -7.32 2.00
CA HIS A 172 -1.75 -8.19 3.14
C HIS A 172 -0.45 -8.44 3.90
N THR A 173 -0.50 -8.42 5.23
CA THR A 173 0.62 -8.83 6.08
C THR A 173 0.27 -10.18 6.68
N ILE A 174 1.11 -11.18 6.44
CA ILE A 174 0.91 -12.54 6.93
C ILE A 174 2.13 -12.88 7.78
N SER A 175 1.91 -13.13 9.07
CA SER A 175 2.98 -13.25 10.07
C SER A 175 3.87 -11.99 10.10
N SER A 176 5.06 -12.04 9.52
CA SER A 176 6.01 -10.92 9.43
C SER A 176 6.22 -10.40 8.01
N ASP A 177 5.82 -11.17 7.00
CA ASP A 177 6.05 -10.85 5.59
C ASP A 177 4.86 -10.11 4.98
N ARG A 178 5.16 -9.26 3.99
CA ARG A 178 4.16 -8.46 3.28
C ARG A 178 3.95 -9.03 1.89
N TYR A 179 2.68 -9.18 1.53
CA TYR A 179 2.21 -9.79 0.30
C TYR A 179 1.31 -8.83 -0.45
N VAL A 180 1.46 -8.80 -1.77
CA VAL A 180 0.53 -8.14 -2.69
C VAL A 180 -0.43 -9.21 -3.20
N ARG A 181 -1.73 -8.95 -3.03
CA ARG A 181 -2.79 -9.77 -3.62
C ARG A 181 -3.33 -9.07 -4.86
N SER A 182 -3.51 -9.79 -5.95
CA SER A 182 -4.02 -9.27 -7.24
C SER A 182 -5.43 -9.74 -7.60
N ILE A 183 -6.08 -10.49 -6.70
CA ILE A 183 -7.42 -11.06 -6.90
C ILE A 183 -8.40 -10.41 -5.90
N PRO A 184 -9.62 -10.06 -6.32
CA PRO A 184 -10.60 -9.36 -5.48
C PRO A 184 -11.22 -10.19 -4.35
N ASN A 185 -11.03 -11.51 -4.32
CA ASN A 185 -11.50 -12.36 -3.23
C ASN A 185 -10.78 -12.00 -1.93
N GLU A 186 -11.44 -12.16 -0.78
CA GLU A 186 -10.80 -11.97 0.53
C GLU A 186 -10.24 -13.29 1.05
N LEU A 187 -9.24 -13.23 1.94
CA LEU A 187 -8.69 -14.42 2.57
C LEU A 187 -9.62 -14.78 3.73
N ASN A 188 -10.08 -16.02 3.79
CA ASN A 188 -10.78 -16.49 4.97
C ASN A 188 -9.81 -16.56 6.17
N THR A 189 -10.36 -16.59 7.38
CA THR A 189 -9.61 -16.77 8.63
C THR A 189 -8.77 -18.04 8.56
N ASP A 190 -9.37 -19.13 8.08
CA ASP A 190 -8.70 -20.43 8.01
C ASP A 190 -7.53 -20.42 7.00
N GLN A 191 -7.74 -19.79 5.84
CA GLN A 191 -6.69 -19.59 4.83
C GLN A 191 -5.55 -18.72 5.37
N SER A 192 -5.87 -17.69 6.15
CA SER A 192 -4.86 -16.82 6.76
C SER A 192 -3.99 -17.58 7.77
N ILE A 193 -4.60 -18.49 8.54
CA ILE A 193 -3.89 -19.37 9.48
C ILE A 193 -3.00 -20.36 8.71
N LEU A 194 -3.53 -21.03 7.69
CA LEU A 194 -2.76 -21.94 6.84
C LEU A 194 -1.58 -21.24 6.14
N LEU A 195 -1.77 -20.00 5.67
CA LEU A 195 -0.70 -19.18 5.11
C LEU A 195 0.38 -18.82 6.16
N SER A 196 -0.03 -18.50 7.38
CA SER A 196 0.92 -18.22 8.48
C SER A 196 1.73 -19.46 8.89
N LEU A 197 1.08 -20.63 8.85
CA LEU A 197 1.73 -21.91 9.10
C LEU A 197 2.73 -22.23 7.99
N ALA A 198 2.30 -22.08 6.73
CA ALA A 198 3.17 -22.26 5.56
C ALA A 198 4.40 -21.34 5.61
N ALA A 199 4.24 -20.10 6.08
CA ALA A 199 5.36 -19.17 6.26
C ALA A 199 6.41 -19.70 7.26
N THR A 200 5.98 -20.47 8.26
CA THR A 200 6.87 -21.08 9.27
C THR A 200 7.53 -22.36 8.76
N THR A 201 6.82 -23.16 7.98
CA THR A 201 7.29 -24.46 7.46
C THR A 201 8.03 -24.36 6.12
N GLY A 202 8.18 -23.15 5.56
CA GLY A 202 8.84 -22.93 4.27
C GLY A 202 7.97 -23.26 3.05
N GLY A 203 6.65 -23.23 3.22
CA GLY A 203 5.65 -23.39 2.16
C GLY A 203 4.97 -24.75 2.12
N ARG A 204 5.49 -25.77 2.81
CA ARG A 204 4.90 -27.11 2.87
C ARG A 204 3.88 -27.20 4.00
N LEU A 205 2.71 -27.74 3.71
CA LEU A 205 1.65 -27.99 4.68
C LEU A 205 1.32 -29.49 4.73
N ASN A 206 1.52 -30.09 5.90
CA ASN A 206 1.15 -31.47 6.18
C ASN A 206 -0.05 -31.50 7.12
N LEU A 207 -0.98 -32.44 6.90
CA LEU A 207 -2.18 -32.62 7.72
C LEU A 207 -1.84 -32.75 9.22
N ARG A 208 -0.84 -33.58 9.57
CA ARG A 208 -0.43 -33.81 10.97
C ARG A 208 0.14 -32.54 11.62
N GLU A 209 0.88 -31.73 10.86
CA GLU A 209 1.45 -30.49 11.38
C GLU A 209 0.37 -29.44 11.60
N ILE A 210 -0.61 -29.35 10.70
CA ILE A 210 -1.78 -28.48 10.86
C ILE A 210 -2.57 -28.90 12.09
N GLU A 211 -2.85 -30.19 12.26
CA GLU A 211 -3.60 -30.73 13.39
C GLU A 211 -2.92 -30.38 14.72
N VAL A 212 -1.61 -30.64 14.85
CA VAL A 212 -0.85 -30.37 16.06
C VAL A 212 -0.79 -28.87 16.40
N GLN A 213 -0.67 -28.00 15.39
CA GLN A 213 -0.53 -26.55 15.62
C GLN A 213 -1.87 -25.82 15.79
N THR A 214 -2.94 -26.29 15.14
CA THR A 214 -4.25 -25.59 15.14
C THR A 214 -5.31 -26.30 15.99
N GLY A 215 -5.15 -27.58 16.28
CA GLY A 215 -6.14 -28.41 16.96
C GLY A 215 -7.43 -28.60 16.16
N TRP A 216 -7.38 -28.47 14.83
CA TRP A 216 -8.55 -28.63 13.97
C TRP A 216 -8.87 -30.10 13.69
N ASN A 217 -10.15 -30.38 13.47
CA ASN A 217 -10.58 -31.70 12.99
C ASN A 217 -10.14 -31.92 11.54
N ASP A 218 -9.88 -33.16 11.18
CA ASP A 218 -9.47 -33.59 9.83
C ASP A 218 -10.37 -33.02 8.73
N ASP A 219 -11.70 -33.06 8.90
CA ASP A 219 -12.66 -32.52 7.93
C ASP A 219 -12.46 -31.02 7.65
N ARG A 220 -12.10 -30.23 8.69
CA ARG A 220 -11.84 -28.79 8.54
C ARG A 220 -10.51 -28.55 7.86
N ILE A 221 -9.51 -29.38 8.15
CA ILE A 221 -8.18 -29.30 7.53
C ILE A 221 -8.30 -29.63 6.04
N ASP A 222 -8.98 -30.72 5.67
CA ASP A 222 -9.21 -31.08 4.27
C ASP A 222 -9.97 -29.98 3.54
N LEU A 223 -11.08 -29.47 4.10
CA LEU A 223 -11.84 -28.35 3.51
C LEU A 223 -10.95 -27.11 3.31
N GLY A 224 -10.20 -26.69 4.33
CA GLY A 224 -9.32 -25.52 4.24
C GLY A 224 -8.21 -25.68 3.20
N LEU A 225 -7.59 -26.85 3.12
CA LEU A 225 -6.57 -27.16 2.12
C LEU A 225 -7.18 -27.20 0.70
N ARG A 226 -8.37 -27.77 0.55
CA ARG A 226 -9.09 -27.85 -0.72
C ARG A 226 -9.52 -26.48 -1.22
N ASP A 227 -9.99 -25.61 -0.34
CA ASP A 227 -10.30 -24.22 -0.67
C ASP A 227 -9.03 -23.45 -1.10
N CYS A 228 -7.90 -23.66 -0.40
CA CYS A 228 -6.62 -23.05 -0.77
C CYS A 228 -6.11 -23.49 -2.15
N VAL A 229 -6.26 -24.77 -2.50
CA VAL A 229 -5.80 -25.33 -3.78
C VAL A 229 -6.78 -25.04 -4.91
N MET A 230 -8.05 -25.39 -4.73
CA MET A 230 -9.04 -25.43 -5.82
C MET A 230 -9.71 -24.09 -6.07
N GLU A 231 -10.16 -23.41 -5.01
CA GLU A 231 -10.89 -22.14 -5.17
C GLU A 231 -9.95 -20.95 -5.35
N GLN A 232 -8.83 -20.93 -4.61
CA GLN A 232 -7.91 -19.80 -4.61
C GLN A 232 -6.67 -20.02 -5.49
N GLY A 233 -6.32 -21.26 -5.83
CA GLY A 233 -5.12 -21.57 -6.61
C GLY A 233 -3.80 -21.24 -5.90
N LEU A 234 -3.81 -21.14 -4.57
CA LEU A 234 -2.65 -20.76 -3.76
C LEU A 234 -1.69 -21.93 -3.54
N GLY A 235 -2.22 -23.16 -3.58
CA GLY A 235 -1.50 -24.38 -3.22
C GLY A 235 -1.40 -25.37 -4.37
N TRP A 236 -0.29 -26.11 -4.41
CA TRP A 236 -0.06 -27.24 -5.32
C TRP A 236 0.00 -28.52 -4.49
N VAL A 237 -0.61 -29.60 -4.97
CA VAL A 237 -0.63 -30.90 -4.27
C VAL A 237 0.59 -31.71 -4.69
N ASP A 238 1.37 -32.18 -3.71
CA ASP A 238 2.44 -33.15 -3.91
C ASP A 238 1.98 -34.55 -3.49
N GLU A 239 1.57 -35.34 -4.48
CA GLU A 239 1.09 -36.71 -4.27
C GLU A 239 2.21 -37.71 -3.94
N GLN A 240 3.48 -37.35 -4.20
CA GLN A 240 4.63 -38.26 -4.04
C GLN A 240 5.03 -38.46 -2.58
N CYS A 241 4.58 -37.59 -1.67
CA CYS A 241 4.83 -37.71 -0.23
C CYS A 241 3.82 -38.63 0.50
N SER A 242 2.79 -39.16 -0.17
CA SER A 242 1.79 -40.02 0.48
C SER A 242 2.24 -41.49 0.52
N THR A 243 2.56 -42.01 1.71
CA THR A 243 2.92 -43.43 1.91
C THR A 243 1.74 -44.39 2.13
N GLU A 244 0.49 -43.92 2.22
CA GLU A 244 -0.65 -44.81 2.50
C GLU A 244 -1.89 -44.53 1.63
N GLY A 245 -2.46 -45.61 1.09
CA GLY A 245 -3.62 -45.58 0.21
C GLY A 245 -4.92 -45.23 0.93
N GLY A 246 -5.40 -44.01 0.74
CA GLY A 246 -6.76 -43.57 1.09
C GLY A 246 -7.80 -43.81 -0.02
N ARG A 247 -9.09 -43.59 0.26
CA ARG A 247 -10.23 -43.66 -0.68
C ARG A 247 -10.47 -42.28 -1.32
N GLY A 248 -11.31 -42.21 -2.36
CA GLY A 248 -11.38 -41.06 -3.29
C GLY A 248 -11.97 -39.78 -2.68
N GLU A 249 -11.52 -38.64 -3.25
CA GLU A 249 -11.86 -37.21 -2.99
C GLU A 249 -11.03 -36.41 -1.97
N GLU A 250 -10.30 -37.04 -1.05
CA GLU A 250 -9.38 -36.36 -0.11
C GLU A 250 -8.06 -35.93 -0.78
N ILE A 251 -7.43 -34.84 -0.30
CA ILE A 251 -6.10 -34.42 -0.77
C ILE A 251 -5.06 -35.44 -0.33
N ARG A 252 -4.54 -36.23 -1.28
CA ARG A 252 -3.55 -37.29 -1.06
C ARG A 252 -2.14 -36.75 -1.19
N GLY A 253 -1.71 -35.92 -0.25
CA GLY A 253 -0.36 -35.36 -0.33
C GLY A 253 -0.16 -34.14 0.54
N ASP A 254 1.08 -33.70 0.62
CA ASP A 254 1.37 -32.40 1.22
C ASP A 254 1.00 -31.29 0.26
N VAL A 255 0.49 -30.18 0.79
CA VAL A 255 0.14 -29.02 -0.01
C VAL A 255 1.26 -28.00 0.07
N TRP A 256 1.72 -27.52 -1.07
CA TRP A 256 2.75 -26.49 -1.18
C TRP A 256 2.12 -25.15 -1.53
N ILE A 257 2.21 -24.16 -0.64
CA ILE A 257 1.78 -22.80 -0.93
C ILE A 257 2.88 -22.07 -1.70
N ILE A 258 2.67 -21.88 -3.00
CA ILE A 258 3.68 -21.33 -3.91
C ILE A 258 4.02 -19.87 -3.60
N ALA A 259 3.07 -19.09 -3.09
CA ALA A 259 3.31 -17.69 -2.71
C ALA A 259 4.35 -17.54 -1.59
N VAL A 260 4.55 -18.58 -0.78
CA VAL A 260 5.44 -18.60 0.38
C VAL A 260 6.76 -19.30 0.06
N THR A 261 6.77 -20.21 -0.91
CA THR A 261 7.98 -20.92 -1.29
C THR A 261 8.97 -19.95 -1.94
N GLY A 262 10.23 -20.02 -1.50
CA GLY A 262 11.34 -19.31 -2.15
C GLY A 262 11.83 -20.05 -3.38
N PHE A 263 10.96 -20.51 -4.28
CA PHE A 263 11.41 -21.07 -5.57
C PHE A 263 11.97 -19.92 -6.41
N ASP A 264 13.25 -19.62 -6.20
CA ASP A 264 14.03 -18.82 -7.12
C ASP A 264 14.17 -19.62 -8.43
N GLU A 265 13.48 -19.17 -9.48
CA GLU A 265 13.92 -19.39 -10.87
C GLU A 265 15.17 -18.55 -11.16
#